data_AF-X5QGY6-F1
#
_entry.id   AF-X5QGY6-F1
#
_cell.length_a   1.000
_cell.length_b   1.000
_cell.length_c   1.000
_cell.angle_alpha   90.00
_cell.angle_beta   90.00
_cell.angle_gamma   90.00
#
_symmetry.space_group_name_H-M   'P 1'
#
loop_
_entity.id
_entity.type
_entity.pdbx_description
1 polymer ?
#
loop_
_entity_poly.entity_id
_entity_poly.type
_entity_poly.pdbx_seq_one_letter_code
_entity_poly.pdbx_strand_id
1 'polypeptide(L)'
;MAARGAPACIAASAAQPSTARAAGCILSFETVTPKACVFGNKDAPRSIALFGDSHADHWSTPLIEAAEKNDTKVVTWLKSGCRASRLTVWATKLKRNYTECDQWRAQSIRQIIAARPNLVVISEIALDSLDKMSAGTQAPVSQDADGRAGLHATLTPFSQAGLKVAVIRDVPFSDDHVDTCVARALWRGERPSLCDQKRADARQ
;
A
#
# COMPACT_ATOMS: atom_id res chain seq x y z
N MET A 1 21.41 -5.42 -31.46
CA MET A 1 21.73 -3.99 -31.29
C MET A 1 20.78 -3.26 -30.29
N ALA A 2 20.22 -3.94 -29.27
CA ALA A 2 19.11 -3.41 -28.46
C ALA A 2 19.36 -3.30 -26.93
N ALA A 3 20.61 -3.31 -26.45
CA ALA A 3 20.90 -3.42 -25.01
C ALA A 3 21.47 -2.14 -24.34
N ARG A 4 21.84 -1.09 -25.10
CA ARG A 4 22.58 0.07 -24.53
C ARG A 4 21.73 1.05 -23.71
N GLY A 5 20.40 0.88 -23.63
CA GLY A 5 19.51 1.76 -22.87
C GLY A 5 18.59 1.07 -21.85
N ALA A 6 18.44 -0.27 -21.91
CA ALA A 6 17.47 -0.98 -21.08
C ALA A 6 17.71 -0.82 -19.56
N PRO A 7 18.96 -0.93 -19.03
CA PRO A 7 19.19 -0.72 -17.60
C PRO A 7 18.86 0.70 -17.14
N ALA A 8 19.16 1.72 -17.96
CA ALA A 8 18.87 3.11 -17.65
C ALA A 8 17.36 3.38 -17.61
N CYS A 9 16.59 2.84 -18.56
CA CYS A 9 15.13 2.95 -18.55
C CYS A 9 14.49 2.23 -17.37
N ILE A 10 14.99 1.05 -16.99
CA ILE A 10 14.48 0.29 -15.83
C ILE A 10 14.74 1.07 -14.54
N ALA A 11 15.97 1.55 -14.33
CA ALA A 11 16.31 2.36 -13.17
C ALA A 11 15.50 3.65 -13.10
N ALA A 12 15.32 4.34 -14.24
CA ALA A 12 14.51 5.55 -14.32
C ALA A 12 13.04 5.29 -13.97
N SER A 13 12.49 4.15 -14.40
CA SER A 13 11.13 3.73 -14.05
C SER A 13 11.00 3.35 -12.58
N ALA A 14 11.96 2.60 -12.03
CA ALA A 14 11.97 2.18 -10.63
C ALA A 14 12.13 3.36 -9.66
N ALA A 15 12.80 4.44 -10.10
CA ALA A 15 12.97 5.65 -9.32
C ALA A 15 11.74 6.58 -9.31
N GLN A 16 10.73 6.32 -10.14
CA GLN A 16 9.53 7.17 -10.17
C GLN A 16 8.73 6.99 -8.87
N PRO A 17 8.51 8.07 -8.09
CA PRO A 17 7.59 7.99 -6.97
C PRO A 17 6.16 7.80 -7.50
N SER A 18 5.32 7.15 -6.69
CA SER A 18 3.89 7.19 -6.89
C SER A 18 3.37 8.64 -6.82
N THR A 19 2.18 8.89 -7.38
CA THR A 19 1.56 10.21 -7.39
C THR A 19 1.35 10.75 -5.97
N ALA A 20 0.88 9.90 -5.05
CA ALA A 20 0.69 10.31 -3.66
C ALA A 20 2.03 10.61 -2.96
N ARG A 21 3.09 9.84 -3.24
CA ARG A 21 4.41 10.08 -2.67
C ARG A 21 5.05 11.36 -3.19
N ALA A 22 4.97 11.61 -4.50
CA ALA A 22 5.44 12.84 -5.11
C ALA A 22 4.76 14.09 -4.51
N ALA A 23 3.48 13.97 -4.14
CA ALA A 23 2.70 15.03 -3.50
C ALA A 23 2.93 15.15 -1.97
N GLY A 24 3.82 14.36 -1.38
CA GLY A 24 4.06 14.37 0.07
C GLY A 24 2.86 13.89 0.89
N CYS A 25 2.12 12.92 0.37
CA CYS A 25 0.88 12.38 0.98
C CYS A 25 1.07 11.06 1.72
N ILE A 26 2.33 10.63 1.89
CA ILE A 26 2.68 9.46 2.71
C ILE A 26 3.28 9.96 4.01
N LEU A 27 2.60 9.71 5.13
CA LEU A 27 3.07 10.15 6.43
C LEU A 27 4.30 9.34 6.89
N SER A 28 5.17 9.99 7.68
CA SER A 28 6.32 9.35 8.32
C SER A 28 5.86 8.40 9.44
N PHE A 29 6.80 7.71 10.08
CA PHE A 29 6.46 6.75 11.12
C PHE A 29 5.92 7.43 12.39
N GLU A 30 6.41 8.61 12.72
CA GLU A 30 6.15 9.30 13.97
C GLU A 30 4.85 10.14 13.93
N THR A 31 4.34 10.45 12.72
CA THR A 31 3.14 11.29 12.57
C THR A 31 1.87 10.53 12.97
N VAL A 32 1.11 11.06 13.93
CA VAL A 32 -0.17 10.47 14.38
C VAL A 32 -1.40 11.14 13.78
N THR A 33 -1.31 12.42 13.42
CA THR A 33 -2.42 13.17 12.84
C THR A 33 -2.61 12.78 11.37
N PRO A 34 -3.79 12.29 10.96
CA PRO A 34 -4.01 11.97 9.57
C PRO A 34 -3.99 13.19 8.67
N LYS A 35 -3.46 13.01 7.46
CA LYS A 35 -3.47 13.99 6.37
C LYS A 35 -4.25 13.39 5.21
N ALA A 36 -5.47 13.87 5.01
CA ALA A 36 -6.25 13.54 3.82
C ALA A 36 -5.73 14.35 2.63
N CYS A 37 -5.18 13.68 1.62
CA CYS A 37 -4.82 14.34 0.35
C CYS A 37 -5.87 14.08 -0.71
N VAL A 38 -6.31 15.13 -1.41
CA VAL A 38 -7.34 15.05 -2.46
C VAL A 38 -6.68 15.18 -3.83
N PHE A 39 -6.98 14.24 -4.72
CA PHE A 39 -6.53 14.21 -6.11
C PHE A 39 -7.75 14.22 -7.05
N GLY A 40 -7.63 14.92 -8.17
CA GLY A 40 -8.73 15.21 -9.09
C GLY A 40 -9.57 16.44 -8.68
N ASN A 41 -10.72 16.63 -9.32
CA ASN A 41 -11.62 17.75 -9.05
C ASN A 41 -12.17 17.67 -7.61
N LYS A 42 -11.93 18.71 -6.79
CA LYS A 42 -12.42 18.76 -5.40
C LYS A 42 -13.94 18.70 -5.31
N ASP A 43 -14.63 19.17 -6.34
CA ASP A 43 -16.09 19.20 -6.44
C ASP A 43 -16.65 18.00 -7.20
N ALA A 44 -15.81 16.99 -7.49
CA ALA A 44 -16.26 15.74 -8.10
C ALA A 44 -17.43 15.12 -7.31
N PRO A 45 -18.52 14.71 -7.99
CA PRO A 45 -19.70 14.16 -7.34
C PRO A 45 -19.44 12.79 -6.70
N ARG A 46 -18.34 12.13 -7.08
CA ARG A 46 -17.93 10.83 -6.54
C ARG A 46 -16.55 10.92 -5.91
N SER A 47 -16.31 10.11 -4.88
CA SER A 47 -14.99 9.96 -4.29
C SER A 47 -14.65 8.52 -3.92
N ILE A 48 -13.37 8.20 -4.05
CA ILE A 48 -12.75 6.96 -3.59
C ILE A 48 -11.80 7.31 -2.45
N ALA A 49 -11.87 6.61 -1.32
CA ALA A 49 -10.86 6.68 -0.27
C ALA A 49 -9.82 5.58 -0.48
N LEU A 50 -8.52 5.92 -0.52
CA LEU A 50 -7.42 4.94 -0.52
C LEU A 50 -6.76 4.95 0.86
N PHE A 51 -6.74 3.80 1.54
CA PHE A 51 -6.33 3.68 2.93
C PHE A 51 -5.34 2.53 3.15
N GLY A 52 -4.21 2.84 3.80
CA GLY A 52 -3.21 1.84 4.19
C GLY A 52 -1.78 2.38 4.24
N ASP A 53 -0.83 1.50 3.93
CA ASP A 53 0.61 1.75 4.01
C ASP A 53 1.25 1.98 2.62
N SER A 54 2.54 1.64 2.48
CA SER A 54 3.27 1.70 1.21
C SER A 54 2.68 0.81 0.13
N HIS A 55 1.94 -0.25 0.47
CA HIS A 55 1.32 -1.14 -0.51
C HIS A 55 -0.02 -0.58 -1.00
N ALA A 56 -0.75 0.17 -0.16
CA ALA A 56 -1.82 1.05 -0.66
C ALA A 56 -1.26 2.16 -1.56
N ASP A 57 -0.11 2.73 -1.22
CA ASP A 57 0.54 3.75 -2.05
C ASP A 57 0.85 3.27 -3.48
N HIS A 58 1.17 1.98 -3.67
CA HIS A 58 1.33 1.39 -5.02
C HIS A 58 0.10 1.61 -5.92
N TRP A 59 -1.10 1.67 -5.33
CA TRP A 59 -2.35 1.87 -6.05
C TRP A 59 -2.72 3.33 -6.23
N SER A 60 -1.98 4.28 -5.65
CA SER A 60 -2.34 5.71 -5.72
C SER A 60 -2.33 6.23 -7.16
N THR A 61 -1.23 6.06 -7.91
CA THR A 61 -1.14 6.48 -9.32
C THR A 61 -2.24 5.90 -10.19
N PRO A 62 -2.39 4.56 -10.32
CA PRO A 62 -3.40 4.01 -11.24
C PRO A 62 -4.84 4.34 -10.82
N LEU A 63 -5.14 4.43 -9.52
CA LEU A 63 -6.48 4.82 -9.06
C LEU A 63 -6.77 6.29 -9.38
N ILE A 64 -5.81 7.19 -9.20
CA ILE A 64 -5.98 8.62 -9.53
C ILE A 64 -6.22 8.79 -11.03
N GLU A 65 -5.38 8.18 -11.86
CA GLU A 65 -5.52 8.24 -13.33
C GLU A 65 -6.85 7.64 -13.83
N ALA A 66 -7.33 6.58 -13.18
CA ALA A 66 -8.62 5.99 -13.50
C ALA A 66 -9.79 6.85 -13.03
N ALA A 67 -9.69 7.47 -11.85
CA ALA A 67 -10.74 8.28 -11.25
C ALA A 67 -10.96 9.60 -12.02
N GLU A 68 -9.88 10.23 -12.51
CA GLU A 68 -9.94 11.44 -13.32
C GLU A 68 -10.79 11.26 -14.59
N LYS A 69 -10.78 10.06 -15.18
CA LYS A 69 -11.57 9.73 -16.37
C LYS A 69 -13.07 9.54 -16.10
N ASN A 70 -13.49 9.57 -14.82
CA ASN A 70 -14.83 9.18 -14.38
C ASN A 70 -15.48 10.20 -13.42
N ASP A 71 -15.07 11.48 -13.48
CA ASP A 71 -15.53 12.55 -12.58
C ASP A 71 -15.53 12.12 -11.10
N THR A 72 -14.44 11.46 -10.70
CA THR A 72 -14.26 10.91 -9.36
C THR A 72 -12.96 11.45 -8.79
N LYS A 73 -12.99 11.94 -7.55
CA LYS A 73 -11.77 12.29 -6.81
C LYS A 73 -11.25 11.12 -6.00
N VAL A 74 -9.95 11.05 -5.79
CA VAL A 74 -9.33 10.12 -4.85
C VAL A 74 -8.89 10.89 -3.62
N VAL A 75 -9.24 10.40 -2.43
CA VAL A 75 -8.75 10.93 -1.16
C VAL A 75 -7.90 9.88 -0.47
N THR A 76 -6.64 10.19 -0.19
CA THR A 76 -5.69 9.20 0.35
C THR A 76 -5.42 9.43 1.83
N TRP A 77 -5.41 8.34 2.59
CA TRP A 77 -4.90 8.25 3.95
C TRP A 77 -3.79 7.20 3.97
N LEU A 78 -2.55 7.65 3.79
CA LEU A 78 -1.40 6.77 3.62
C LEU A 78 -0.33 7.06 4.66
N LYS A 79 0.23 6.01 5.27
CA LYS A 79 1.28 6.13 6.29
C LYS A 79 2.29 4.99 6.18
N SER A 80 3.57 5.35 6.16
CA SER A 80 4.68 4.41 6.01
C SER A 80 4.61 3.26 7.03
N GLY A 81 4.61 2.02 6.54
CA GLY A 81 4.60 0.79 7.36
C GLY A 81 3.35 0.59 8.23
N CYS A 82 2.31 1.42 8.07
CA CYS A 82 1.13 1.37 8.91
C CYS A 82 -0.04 0.68 8.23
N ARG A 83 -0.16 -0.62 8.50
CA ARG A 83 -1.24 -1.47 7.99
C ARG A 83 -2.61 -0.90 8.34
N ALA A 84 -3.56 -1.05 7.43
CA ALA A 84 -4.96 -0.66 7.63
C ALA A 84 -5.64 -1.56 8.68
N SER A 85 -5.29 -2.84 8.71
CA SER A 85 -5.71 -3.83 9.70
C SER A 85 -5.38 -3.41 11.11
N ARG A 86 -6.35 -3.54 12.02
CA ARG A 86 -6.23 -3.20 13.45
C ARG A 86 -5.41 -4.24 14.21
N LEU A 87 -4.12 -4.26 13.92
CA LEU A 87 -3.10 -5.08 14.56
C LEU A 87 -1.88 -4.21 14.88
N THR A 88 -1.44 -4.23 16.13
CA THR A 88 -0.18 -3.57 16.52
C THR A 88 0.97 -4.46 16.07
N VAL A 89 1.84 -3.92 15.22
CA VAL A 89 3.03 -4.62 14.73
C VAL A 89 4.30 -3.97 15.28
N TRP A 90 5.39 -4.73 15.28
CA TRP A 90 6.72 -4.19 15.56
C TRP A 90 7.19 -3.34 14.37
N ALA A 91 7.56 -2.09 14.62
CA ALA A 91 8.17 -1.23 13.60
C ALA A 91 9.69 -1.36 13.66
N THR A 92 10.30 -2.06 12.70
CA THR A 92 11.75 -2.23 12.60
C THR A 92 12.50 -0.90 12.57
N LYS A 93 11.93 0.13 11.92
CA LYS A 93 12.49 1.49 11.88
C LYS A 93 12.54 2.16 13.26
N LEU A 94 11.52 1.96 14.09
CA LEU A 94 11.39 2.57 15.42
C LEU A 94 11.96 1.68 16.54
N LYS A 95 12.19 0.39 16.25
CA LYS A 95 12.63 -0.64 17.20
C LYS A 95 11.69 -0.77 18.42
N ARG A 96 10.38 -0.71 18.16
CA ARG A 96 9.32 -0.88 19.17
C ARG A 96 7.97 -1.18 18.52
N ASN A 97 6.98 -1.51 19.35
CA ASN A 97 5.58 -1.56 18.93
C ASN A 97 5.16 -0.21 18.32
N TYR A 98 4.46 -0.30 17.18
CA TYR A 98 4.14 0.84 16.34
C TYR A 98 2.86 1.56 16.78
N THR A 99 2.84 2.10 17.99
CA THR A 99 1.66 2.71 18.60
C THR A 99 1.15 3.96 17.87
N GLU A 100 2.02 4.70 17.17
CA GLU A 100 1.62 5.82 16.32
C GLU A 100 0.75 5.36 15.15
N CYS A 101 0.99 4.16 14.63
CA CYS A 101 0.15 3.57 13.60
C CYS A 101 -1.26 3.31 14.14
N ASP A 102 -1.38 2.77 15.35
CA ASP A 102 -2.69 2.51 15.97
C ASP A 102 -3.50 3.80 16.16
N GLN A 103 -2.85 4.86 16.64
CA GLN A 103 -3.48 6.18 16.83
C GLN A 103 -3.90 6.82 15.50
N TRP A 104 -3.01 6.79 14.50
CA TRP A 104 -3.29 7.32 13.17
C TRP A 104 -4.42 6.55 12.48
N ARG A 105 -4.41 5.21 12.57
CA ARG A 105 -5.40 4.32 11.95
C ARG A 105 -6.78 4.60 12.50
N ALA A 106 -6.91 4.71 13.83
CA ALA A 106 -8.18 5.02 14.48
C ALA A 106 -8.73 6.39 14.05
N GLN A 107 -7.86 7.40 13.92
CA GLN A 107 -8.27 8.74 13.46
C GLN A 107 -8.64 8.74 11.97
N SER A 108 -7.88 8.04 11.13
CA SER A 108 -8.12 7.94 9.69
C SER A 108 -9.45 7.25 9.39
N ILE A 109 -9.76 6.15 10.09
CA ILE A 109 -11.06 5.46 9.96
C ILE A 109 -12.22 6.43 10.25
N ARG A 110 -12.12 7.25 11.30
CA ARG A 110 -13.16 8.25 11.61
C ARG A 110 -13.28 9.32 10.51
N GLN A 111 -12.16 9.82 10.00
CA GLN A 111 -12.18 10.80 8.91
C GLN A 111 -12.77 10.21 7.62
N ILE A 112 -12.43 8.96 7.28
CA ILE A 112 -12.99 8.27 6.11
C ILE A 112 -14.50 8.08 6.25
N ILE A 113 -14.98 7.68 7.43
CA ILE A 113 -16.43 7.55 7.69
C ILE A 113 -17.14 8.88 7.54
N ALA A 114 -16.58 9.95 8.12
CA ALA A 114 -17.13 11.30 8.00
C ALA A 114 -17.13 11.83 6.57
N ALA A 115 -16.10 11.47 5.77
CA ALA A 115 -15.99 11.87 4.37
C ALA A 115 -16.98 11.16 3.43
N ARG A 116 -17.60 10.04 3.87
CA ARG A 116 -18.64 9.31 3.13
C ARG A 116 -18.28 9.01 1.65
N PRO A 117 -17.12 8.39 1.36
CA PRO A 117 -16.74 8.07 -0.01
C PRO A 117 -17.68 7.03 -0.63
N ASN A 118 -17.76 6.99 -1.96
CA ASN A 118 -18.52 5.98 -2.69
C ASN A 118 -17.88 4.59 -2.59
N LEU A 119 -16.57 4.55 -2.39
CA LEU A 119 -15.78 3.32 -2.21
C LEU A 119 -14.59 3.60 -1.30
N VAL A 120 -14.36 2.72 -0.32
CA VAL A 120 -13.09 2.64 0.42
C VAL A 120 -12.27 1.52 -0.20
N VAL A 121 -11.09 1.86 -0.72
CA VAL A 121 -10.09 0.90 -1.19
C VAL A 121 -9.04 0.73 -0.09
N ILE A 122 -8.87 -0.50 0.35
CA ILE A 122 -7.87 -0.88 1.35
C ILE A 122 -6.83 -1.75 0.65
N SER A 123 -5.56 -1.44 0.88
CA SER A 123 -4.46 -2.35 0.60
C SER A 123 -3.39 -2.14 1.67
N GLU A 124 -2.61 -3.17 1.94
CA GLU A 124 -1.61 -3.16 2.99
C GLU A 124 -0.62 -4.26 2.71
N ILE A 125 0.56 -4.13 3.30
CA ILE A 125 1.53 -5.20 3.23
C ILE A 125 1.01 -6.44 3.96
N ALA A 126 1.23 -7.63 3.40
CA ALA A 126 0.93 -8.89 4.07
C ALA A 126 1.91 -9.17 5.24
N LEU A 127 1.46 -9.90 6.26
CA LEU A 127 2.26 -10.13 7.47
C LEU A 127 3.53 -10.96 7.21
N ASP A 128 3.42 -11.96 6.35
CA ASP A 128 4.55 -12.76 5.91
C ASP A 128 5.63 -11.91 5.19
N SER A 129 5.18 -10.89 4.47
CA SER A 129 6.03 -9.97 3.72
C SER A 129 6.75 -8.99 4.65
N LEU A 130 6.09 -8.58 5.73
CA LEU A 130 6.71 -7.85 6.85
C LEU A 130 7.79 -8.68 7.56
N ASP A 131 7.53 -9.96 7.79
CA ASP A 131 8.49 -10.87 8.41
C ASP A 131 9.74 -11.06 7.53
N LYS A 132 9.54 -11.25 6.22
CA LYS A 132 10.63 -11.29 5.23
C LYS A 132 11.49 -10.02 5.25
N MET A 133 10.86 -8.85 5.35
CA MET A 133 11.60 -7.57 5.45
C MET A 133 12.34 -7.36 6.78
N SER A 134 11.99 -8.10 7.83
CA SER A 134 12.54 -7.90 9.18
C SER A 134 13.74 -8.81 9.52
N ALA A 135 14.23 -9.61 8.57
CA ALA A 135 15.48 -10.37 8.62
C ALA A 135 15.79 -11.05 9.97
N GLY A 136 14.95 -12.02 10.37
CA GLY A 136 15.30 -12.98 11.44
C GLY A 136 14.94 -12.57 12.86
N THR A 137 14.11 -11.54 13.06
CA THR A 137 13.37 -11.42 14.33
C THR A 137 12.17 -12.36 14.25
N GLN A 138 12.22 -13.51 14.94
CA GLN A 138 11.09 -14.44 15.04
C GLN A 138 9.83 -13.70 15.55
N ALA A 139 8.95 -13.32 14.64
CA ALA A 139 7.55 -13.18 14.96
C ALA A 139 6.93 -14.58 15.09
N PRO A 140 6.13 -14.88 16.12
CA PRO A 140 5.52 -16.18 16.27
C PRO A 140 4.64 -16.52 15.06
N VAL A 141 4.80 -17.75 14.58
CA VAL A 141 3.95 -18.39 13.60
C VAL A 141 2.48 -18.30 14.02
N SER A 142 1.62 -17.92 13.06
CA SER A 142 0.17 -17.67 13.13
C SER A 142 -0.29 -16.22 13.35
N GLN A 143 0.40 -15.22 12.78
CA GLN A 143 -0.20 -13.89 12.66
C GLN A 143 -1.33 -13.82 11.60
N ASP A 144 -1.54 -14.84 10.76
CA ASP A 144 -2.58 -14.82 9.73
C ASP A 144 -3.99 -14.70 10.31
N ALA A 145 -4.27 -15.39 11.42
CA ALA A 145 -5.57 -15.30 12.10
C ALA A 145 -5.76 -13.91 12.72
N ASP A 146 -4.72 -13.36 13.34
CA ASP A 146 -4.72 -12.03 13.95
C ASP A 146 -4.82 -10.92 12.89
N GLY A 147 -4.15 -11.10 11.75
CA GLY A 147 -4.24 -10.24 10.58
C GLY A 147 -5.65 -10.22 10.01
N ARG A 148 -6.27 -11.39 9.81
CA ARG A 148 -7.68 -11.48 9.38
C ARG A 148 -8.63 -10.83 10.39
N ALA A 149 -8.43 -11.06 11.69
CA ALA A 149 -9.24 -10.45 12.73
C ALA A 149 -9.06 -8.91 12.75
N GLY A 150 -7.83 -8.42 12.58
CA GLY A 150 -7.50 -7.00 12.48
C GLY A 150 -8.10 -6.35 11.24
N LEU A 151 -8.09 -7.03 10.09
CA LEU A 151 -8.75 -6.57 8.88
C LEU A 151 -10.26 -6.50 9.10
N HIS A 152 -10.87 -7.56 9.62
CA HIS A 152 -12.30 -7.60 9.93
C HIS A 152 -12.69 -6.46 10.89
N ALA A 153 -11.90 -6.20 11.93
CA ALA A 153 -12.12 -5.10 12.87
C ALA A 153 -12.00 -3.70 12.21
N THR A 154 -11.31 -3.59 11.08
CA THR A 154 -11.24 -2.38 10.25
C THR A 154 -12.44 -2.24 9.34
N LEU A 155 -12.89 -3.35 8.75
CA LEU A 155 -14.04 -3.40 7.85
C LEU A 155 -15.37 -3.15 8.57
N THR A 156 -15.54 -3.66 9.80
CA THR A 156 -16.76 -3.52 10.60
C THR A 156 -17.30 -2.08 10.68
N PRO A 157 -16.52 -1.07 11.11
CA PRO A 157 -17.04 0.30 11.21
C PRO A 157 -17.39 0.92 9.85
N PHE A 158 -16.69 0.55 8.77
CA PHE A 158 -17.06 0.99 7.41
C PHE A 158 -18.38 0.35 6.96
N SER A 159 -18.57 -0.95 7.22
CA SER A 159 -19.81 -1.66 6.93
C SER A 159 -20.98 -1.12 7.75
N GLN A 160 -20.78 -0.84 9.04
CA GLN A 160 -21.80 -0.25 9.92
C GLN A 160 -22.20 1.16 9.48
N ALA A 161 -21.25 1.92 8.92
CA ALA A 161 -21.54 3.20 8.28
C ALA A 161 -22.22 3.03 6.90
N GLY A 162 -22.36 1.82 6.36
CA GLY A 162 -22.94 1.59 5.03
C GLY A 162 -22.02 2.00 3.88
N LEU A 163 -20.71 2.03 4.09
CA LEU A 163 -19.72 2.29 3.03
C LEU A 163 -19.40 0.99 2.28
N LYS A 164 -19.22 1.11 0.96
CA LYS A 164 -18.68 0.02 0.14
C LYS A 164 -17.18 -0.06 0.35
N VAL A 165 -16.66 -1.28 0.52
CA VAL A 165 -15.23 -1.51 0.72
C VAL A 165 -14.72 -2.51 -0.32
N ALA A 166 -13.60 -2.20 -0.95
CA ALA A 166 -12.81 -3.11 -1.76
C ALA A 166 -11.45 -3.32 -1.10
N VAL A 167 -11.08 -4.58 -0.89
CA VAL A 167 -9.74 -4.93 -0.39
C VAL A 167 -8.92 -5.45 -1.55
N ILE A 168 -7.79 -4.81 -1.81
CA ILE A 168 -6.81 -5.28 -2.78
C ILE A 168 -5.77 -6.09 -2.03
N ARG A 169 -5.71 -7.38 -2.34
CA ARG A 169 -4.69 -8.30 -1.83
C ARG A 169 -3.29 -7.76 -2.15
N ASP A 170 -2.37 -7.95 -1.21
CA ASP A 170 -0.98 -7.64 -1.45
C ASP A 170 -0.42 -8.40 -2.66
N VAL A 171 0.56 -7.82 -3.32
CA VAL A 171 1.32 -8.49 -4.39
C VAL A 171 2.29 -9.50 -3.78
N PRO A 172 2.68 -10.56 -4.51
CA PRO A 172 3.72 -11.46 -4.04
C PRO A 172 5.00 -10.70 -3.73
N PHE A 173 5.55 -10.93 -2.53
CA PHE A 173 6.79 -10.32 -2.12
C PHE A 173 7.97 -10.95 -2.88
N SER A 174 8.75 -10.13 -3.56
CA SER A 174 9.91 -10.59 -4.31
C SER A 174 11.10 -10.82 -3.38
N ASP A 175 11.77 -11.96 -3.53
CA ASP A 175 12.95 -12.29 -2.73
C ASP A 175 14.21 -11.53 -3.21
N ASP A 176 14.14 -10.94 -4.41
CA ASP A 176 15.18 -10.10 -5.02
C ASP A 176 14.62 -8.73 -5.44
N HIS A 177 15.54 -7.77 -5.64
CA HIS A 177 15.22 -6.48 -6.24
C HIS A 177 14.83 -6.66 -7.71
N VAL A 178 13.54 -6.51 -8.00
CA VAL A 178 12.94 -6.82 -9.32
C VAL A 178 13.59 -5.99 -10.44
N ASP A 179 13.87 -4.72 -10.20
CA ASP A 179 14.56 -3.83 -11.14
C ASP A 179 15.96 -4.36 -11.51
N THR A 180 16.73 -4.79 -10.51
CA THR A 180 18.06 -5.38 -10.70
C THR A 180 17.96 -6.74 -11.41
N CYS A 181 16.98 -7.56 -11.06
CA CYS A 181 16.74 -8.85 -11.71
C CYS A 181 16.43 -8.65 -13.19
N VAL A 182 15.48 -7.78 -13.53
CA VAL A 182 15.06 -7.52 -14.91
C VAL A 182 16.21 -6.90 -15.71
N ALA A 183 16.98 -5.97 -15.13
CA ALA A 183 18.14 -5.40 -15.79
C ALA A 183 19.20 -6.46 -16.13
N ARG A 184 19.47 -7.41 -15.21
CA ARG A 184 20.40 -8.53 -15.43
C ARG A 184 19.87 -9.51 -16.47
N ALA A 185 18.58 -9.87 -16.40
CA ALA A 185 17.92 -10.75 -17.36
C ALA A 185 18.12 -10.24 -18.79
N LEU A 186 17.75 -8.97 -19.02
CA LEU A 186 17.87 -8.35 -20.34
C LEU A 186 19.33 -8.22 -20.79
N TRP A 187 20.26 -7.90 -19.87
CA TRP A 187 21.69 -7.82 -20.20
C TRP A 187 22.25 -9.18 -20.66
N ARG A 188 21.78 -10.29 -20.07
CA ARG A 188 22.15 -11.66 -20.46
C ARG A 188 21.41 -12.18 -21.71
N GLY A 189 20.47 -11.41 -22.26
CA GLY A 189 19.60 -11.87 -23.34
C GLY A 189 18.54 -12.89 -22.90
N GLU A 190 18.26 -12.95 -21.59
CA GLU A 190 17.23 -13.80 -20.99
C GLU A 190 15.88 -13.07 -20.94
N ARG A 191 14.80 -13.82 -20.69
CA ARG A 191 13.45 -13.26 -20.59
C ARG A 191 13.21 -12.66 -19.20
N PRO A 192 12.65 -11.45 -19.07
CA PRO A 192 12.30 -10.86 -17.77
C PRO A 192 11.40 -11.73 -16.89
N SER A 193 10.63 -12.65 -17.49
CA SER A 193 9.76 -13.57 -16.76
C SER A 193 10.49 -14.49 -15.78
N LEU A 194 11.82 -14.57 -15.84
CA LEU A 194 12.62 -15.26 -14.82
C LEU A 194 12.51 -14.57 -13.44
N CYS A 195 12.15 -13.28 -13.42
CA CYS A 195 11.98 -12.47 -12.22
C CYS A 195 10.53 -12.49 -11.70
N ASP A 196 9.62 -13.18 -12.38
CA ASP A 196 8.21 -13.21 -12.02
C ASP A 196 7.99 -13.98 -10.71
N GLN A 197 7.06 -13.48 -9.91
CA GLN A 197 6.49 -14.19 -8.77
C GLN A 197 5.10 -14.70 -9.11
N LYS A 198 4.72 -15.89 -8.63
CA LYS A 198 3.40 -16.43 -8.97
C LYS A 198 2.34 -15.63 -8.22
N ARG A 199 1.27 -15.27 -8.92
CA ARG A 199 0.09 -14.64 -8.30
C ARG A 199 -0.50 -15.47 -7.15
N ALA A 200 -0.36 -16.80 -7.20
CA ALA A 200 -0.82 -17.70 -6.14
C ALA A 200 -0.06 -17.51 -4.81
N ASP A 201 1.12 -16.90 -4.84
CA ASP A 201 1.95 -16.65 -3.66
C ASP A 201 1.55 -15.34 -2.95
N ALA A 202 0.68 -14.53 -3.56
CA ALA A 202 0.11 -13.34 -2.96
C ALA A 202 -0.69 -13.68 -1.70
N ARG A 203 -0.34 -13.04 -0.57
CA ARG A 203 -1.00 -13.19 0.73
C ARG A 203 -1.80 -11.94 1.10
N GLN A 204 -2.64 -12.07 2.12
CA GLN A 204 -3.51 -11.02 2.66
C GLN A 204 -3.30 -10.95 4.18
#